data_AF-A0A1I0JPS5-F1
#
_entry.id   AF-A0A1I0JPS5-F1
#
_cell.length_a   1.000
_cell.length_b   1.000
_cell.length_c   1.000
_cell.angle_alpha   90.00
_cell.angle_beta   90.00
_cell.angle_gamma   90.00
#
_symmetry.space_group_name_H-M   'P 1'
#
loop_
_entity.id
_entity.type
_entity.pdbx_description
1 polymer ?
#
loop_
_entity_poly.entity_id
_entity_poly.type
_entity_poly.pdbx_seq_one_letter_code
_entity_poly.pdbx_strand_id
1 'polypeptide(L)'
;MEHKETAIAETTAAARRTFELGDFHTILSEGKVWKTGGFTLPDGSFWAYREPEAVVIVRNGYLYVRAQLSRGHNQVQILDNAKHMYYSAEPVAVPEKGEISFELQIRARTQGTAPGDLYDGYVSLNLLDFTTGAALDFFAGNDKYASVYGILPFPGVKVPDRDGTKYFCIFTEDTGFKAREFNTYKITYHRGNDEAVFYVNGKEVRREQGIPVKLNEFTVALGIMTEKDLSPEGSVSVHGQTVIADWSPVTVTVSEA
;
A
#
# COMPACT_ATOMS: atom_id res chain seq x y z
N MET A 1 -7.90 14.52 -63.15
CA MET A 1 -8.23 15.24 -61.89
C MET A 1 -8.46 14.14 -60.87
N GLU A 2 -7.38 13.65 -60.25
CA GLU A 2 -7.43 12.56 -59.27
C GLU A 2 -7.90 13.13 -57.92
N HIS A 3 -9.03 12.63 -57.43
CA HIS A 3 -9.45 12.86 -56.06
C HIS A 3 -8.64 11.95 -55.13
N LYS A 4 -7.70 12.55 -54.40
CA LYS A 4 -7.07 11.92 -53.23
C LYS A 4 -8.08 11.90 -52.09
N GLU A 5 -8.56 10.70 -51.79
CA GLU A 5 -9.32 10.41 -50.57
C GLU A 5 -8.33 10.48 -49.40
N THR A 6 -8.54 11.46 -48.51
CA THR A 6 -7.69 11.65 -47.33
C THR A 6 -8.33 10.87 -46.19
N ALA A 7 -7.75 9.73 -45.84
CA ALA A 7 -8.14 8.98 -44.66
C ALA A 7 -7.82 9.81 -43.41
N ILE A 8 -8.87 10.19 -42.68
CA ILE A 8 -8.76 10.82 -41.37
C ILE A 8 -8.46 9.69 -40.39
N ALA A 9 -7.28 9.69 -39.78
CA ALA A 9 -6.94 8.76 -38.72
C ALA A 9 -7.82 9.08 -37.49
N GLU A 10 -8.79 8.21 -37.20
CA GLU A 10 -9.48 8.21 -35.91
C GLU A 10 -8.44 7.93 -34.82
N THR A 11 -8.12 8.98 -34.06
CA THR A 11 -7.32 8.84 -32.84
C THR A 11 -8.28 8.36 -31.77
N THR A 12 -8.30 7.05 -31.51
CA THR A 12 -9.05 6.48 -30.37
C THR A 12 -8.49 7.10 -29.09
N ALA A 13 -9.32 7.88 -28.39
CA ALA A 13 -8.96 8.37 -27.06
C ALA A 13 -8.78 7.16 -26.13
N ALA A 14 -7.64 7.12 -25.43
CA ALA A 14 -7.36 6.24 -24.31
C ALA A 14 -8.61 6.03 -23.43
N ALA A 15 -9.06 4.78 -23.26
CA ALA A 15 -10.17 4.48 -22.37
C ALA A 15 -9.74 4.74 -20.92
N ARG A 16 -10.37 5.74 -20.29
CA ARG A 16 -10.15 6.09 -18.87
C ARG A 16 -11.32 5.61 -18.02
N ARG A 17 -11.02 4.83 -16.99
CA ARG A 17 -11.99 4.35 -16.00
C ARG A 17 -11.57 4.79 -14.60
N THR A 18 -12.53 5.26 -13.81
CA THR A 18 -12.34 5.60 -12.40
C THR A 18 -13.37 4.87 -11.55
N PHE A 19 -12.94 4.35 -10.40
CA PHE A 19 -13.81 3.70 -9.41
C PHE A 19 -13.20 3.85 -8.01
N GLU A 20 -13.98 3.57 -6.97
CA GLU A 20 -13.51 3.65 -5.58
C GLU A 20 -13.42 2.26 -4.95
N LEU A 21 -12.32 1.99 -4.25
CA LEU A 21 -12.24 0.96 -3.23
C LEU A 21 -12.55 1.60 -1.88
N GLY A 22 -13.77 1.42 -1.43
CA GLY A 22 -14.28 1.97 -0.19
C GLY A 22 -15.26 0.99 0.43
N ASP A 23 -16.51 1.41 0.60
CA ASP A 23 -17.56 0.56 1.16
C ASP A 23 -17.24 0.02 2.56
N PHE A 24 -16.55 0.81 3.38
CA PHE A 24 -16.09 0.40 4.70
C PHE A 24 -17.22 -0.01 5.65
N HIS A 25 -18.49 0.30 5.34
CA HIS A 25 -19.62 -0.23 6.12
C HIS A 25 -19.67 -1.77 6.11
N THR A 26 -18.97 -2.41 5.16
CA THR A 26 -18.79 -3.87 5.06
C THR A 26 -17.41 -4.35 5.49
N ILE A 27 -16.60 -3.51 6.16
CA ILE A 27 -15.24 -3.85 6.61
C ILE A 27 -15.21 -5.08 7.53
N LEU A 28 -16.32 -5.39 8.19
CA LEU A 28 -16.49 -6.58 9.05
C LEU A 28 -17.15 -7.76 8.33
N SER A 29 -17.63 -7.57 7.10
CA SER A 29 -18.19 -8.60 6.22
C SER A 29 -17.09 -9.10 5.28
N GLU A 30 -16.27 -10.01 5.81
CA GLU A 30 -15.10 -10.57 5.14
C GLU A 30 -15.36 -10.95 3.68
N GLY A 31 -14.51 -10.45 2.78
CA GLY A 31 -14.49 -10.85 1.37
C GLY A 31 -15.46 -10.11 0.45
N LYS A 32 -16.27 -9.16 0.95
CA LYS A 32 -17.16 -8.37 0.07
C LYS A 32 -16.39 -7.33 -0.74
N VAL A 33 -15.68 -6.43 -0.04
CA VAL A 33 -14.80 -5.40 -0.63
C VAL A 33 -13.43 -5.45 0.03
N TRP A 34 -13.41 -5.72 1.33
CA TRP A 34 -12.21 -5.90 2.12
C TRP A 34 -12.21 -7.26 2.80
N LYS A 35 -11.03 -7.76 3.09
CA LYS A 35 -10.79 -8.93 3.93
C LYS A 35 -9.66 -8.64 4.91
N THR A 36 -9.62 -9.38 6.02
CA THR A 36 -8.48 -9.33 6.94
C THR A 36 -7.21 -9.69 6.18
N GLY A 37 -6.22 -8.80 6.23
CA GLY A 37 -4.90 -9.02 5.63
C GLY A 37 -4.13 -10.09 6.40
N GLY A 38 -3.18 -10.75 5.73
CA GLY A 38 -2.40 -11.83 6.33
C GLY A 38 -1.81 -12.77 5.31
N PHE A 39 -1.22 -13.86 5.80
CA PHE A 39 -0.63 -14.90 4.97
C PHE A 39 -0.94 -16.29 5.49
N THR A 40 -1.15 -17.23 4.57
CA THR A 40 -1.15 -18.66 4.90
C THR A 40 0.28 -19.12 5.14
N LEU A 41 0.51 -19.80 6.26
CA LEU A 41 1.80 -20.32 6.69
C LEU A 41 2.05 -21.72 6.12
N PRO A 42 3.31 -22.23 6.13
CA PRO A 42 3.62 -23.57 5.62
C PRO A 42 2.85 -24.72 6.28
N ASP A 43 2.39 -24.53 7.52
CA ASP A 43 1.58 -25.50 8.25
C ASP A 43 0.07 -25.42 7.91
N GLY A 44 -0.32 -24.53 7.00
CA GLY A 44 -1.70 -24.30 6.57
C GLY A 44 -2.50 -23.37 7.48
N SER A 45 -1.94 -22.91 8.60
CA SER A 45 -2.57 -21.88 9.43
C SER A 45 -2.55 -20.52 8.75
N PHE A 46 -3.44 -19.61 9.15
CA PHE A 46 -3.49 -18.24 8.62
C PHE A 46 -3.01 -17.24 9.67
N TRP A 47 -1.93 -16.53 9.36
CA TRP A 47 -1.47 -15.39 10.14
C TRP A 47 -2.27 -14.15 9.74
N ALA A 48 -3.36 -13.90 10.46
CA ALA A 48 -4.18 -12.70 10.28
C ALA A 48 -3.47 -11.47 10.88
N TYR A 49 -3.38 -10.36 10.16
CA TYR A 49 -2.97 -9.07 10.71
C TYR A 49 -4.16 -8.41 11.39
N ARG A 50 -4.39 -8.79 12.65
CA ARG A 50 -5.54 -8.32 13.43
C ARG A 50 -5.14 -8.12 14.88
N GLU A 51 -4.89 -6.86 15.25
CA GLU A 51 -4.83 -6.46 16.65
C GLU A 51 -6.15 -6.81 17.36
N PRO A 52 -6.12 -7.54 18.49
CA PRO A 52 -7.32 -8.09 19.13
C PRO A 52 -8.24 -7.00 19.70
N GLU A 53 -7.64 -5.95 20.29
CA GLU A 53 -8.36 -4.85 20.93
C GLU A 53 -8.49 -3.62 20.04
N ALA A 54 -8.39 -3.81 18.71
CA ALA A 54 -8.56 -2.72 17.76
C ALA A 54 -10.01 -2.20 17.77
N VAL A 55 -10.14 -0.88 17.90
CA VAL A 55 -11.42 -0.18 17.80
C VAL A 55 -11.60 0.29 16.36
N VAL A 56 -12.56 -0.29 15.66
CA VAL A 56 -12.90 0.01 14.27
C VAL A 56 -14.19 0.83 14.22
N ILE A 57 -14.16 2.00 13.59
CA ILE A 57 -15.32 2.89 13.44
C ILE A 57 -15.41 3.30 11.98
N VAL A 58 -16.61 3.17 11.41
CA VAL A 58 -16.90 3.65 10.06
C VAL A 58 -17.87 4.80 10.18
N ARG A 59 -17.47 5.98 9.69
CA ARG A 59 -18.30 7.19 9.75
C ARG A 59 -18.05 8.08 8.55
N ASN A 60 -19.12 8.61 7.96
CA ASN A 60 -19.04 9.52 6.81
C ASN A 60 -18.20 8.98 5.64
N GLY A 61 -18.20 7.66 5.43
CA GLY A 61 -17.40 7.00 4.39
C GLY A 61 -15.91 6.82 4.73
N TYR A 62 -15.44 7.21 5.92
CA TYR A 62 -14.07 7.00 6.37
C TYR A 62 -13.97 5.76 7.28
N LEU A 63 -12.86 5.05 7.15
CA LEU A 63 -12.44 4.01 8.07
C LEU A 63 -11.54 4.60 9.14
N TYR A 64 -11.95 4.52 10.40
CA TYR A 64 -11.14 4.85 11.56
C TYR A 64 -10.75 3.57 12.29
N VAL A 65 -9.47 3.41 12.62
CA VAL A 65 -8.97 2.31 13.44
C VAL A 65 -8.04 2.86 14.50
N ARG A 66 -8.26 2.48 15.76
CA ARG A 66 -7.30 2.69 16.85
C ARG A 66 -6.87 1.33 17.38
N ALA A 67 -5.57 1.08 17.45
CA ALA A 67 -5.04 -0.13 18.05
C ALA A 67 -3.89 0.23 19.01
N GLN A 68 -3.98 -0.26 20.25
CA GLN A 68 -2.78 -0.44 21.07
C GLN A 68 -2.07 -1.69 20.57
N LEU A 69 -0.80 -1.57 20.21
CA LEU A 69 -0.08 -2.65 19.55
C LEU A 69 0.23 -3.74 20.57
N SER A 70 -0.02 -4.98 20.18
CA SER A 70 0.20 -6.19 20.98
C SER A 70 0.63 -7.37 20.11
N ARG A 71 0.36 -7.31 18.81
CA ARG A 71 0.63 -8.38 17.86
C ARG A 71 2.09 -8.35 17.41
N GLY A 72 2.76 -9.49 17.40
CA GLY A 72 4.13 -9.61 16.90
C GLY A 72 4.44 -11.04 16.48
N HIS A 73 5.53 -11.21 15.72
CA HIS A 73 5.98 -12.48 15.19
C HIS A 73 7.51 -12.60 15.34
N ASN A 74 7.98 -13.50 16.20
CA ASN A 74 9.39 -13.51 16.63
C ASN A 74 10.40 -14.05 15.60
N GLN A 75 9.95 -14.55 14.45
CA GLN A 75 10.81 -15.32 13.53
C GLN A 75 10.76 -14.86 12.07
N VAL A 76 9.76 -14.07 11.67
CA VAL A 76 9.52 -13.73 10.27
C VAL A 76 9.12 -12.26 10.20
N GLN A 77 10.02 -11.44 9.66
CA GLN A 77 9.90 -9.98 9.66
C GLN A 77 8.57 -9.49 9.06
N ILE A 78 8.19 -10.01 7.88
CA ILE A 78 6.94 -9.62 7.20
C ILE A 78 5.70 -9.93 8.08
N LEU A 79 5.74 -11.01 8.86
CA LEU A 79 4.64 -11.36 9.76
C LEU A 79 4.63 -10.50 11.03
N ASP A 80 5.79 -9.97 11.42
CA ASP A 80 5.91 -9.03 12.54
C ASP A 80 5.43 -7.64 12.15
N ASN A 81 5.82 -7.13 10.99
CA ASN A 81 5.63 -5.72 10.62
C ASN A 81 4.18 -5.24 10.71
N ALA A 82 3.25 -5.96 10.08
CA ALA A 82 1.84 -5.60 10.10
C ALA A 82 1.14 -6.06 11.39
N LYS A 83 0.38 -5.13 11.96
CA LYS A 83 -0.32 -5.33 13.24
C LYS A 83 -1.81 -5.50 13.01
N HIS A 84 -2.40 -4.59 12.25
CA HIS A 84 -3.80 -4.61 11.88
C HIS A 84 -3.94 -4.14 10.43
N MET A 85 -4.42 -4.99 9.52
CA MET A 85 -4.41 -4.67 8.10
C MET A 85 -5.62 -5.24 7.38
N TYR A 86 -6.14 -4.49 6.42
CA TYR A 86 -7.18 -4.93 5.49
C TYR A 86 -6.60 -5.02 4.09
N TYR A 87 -6.91 -6.08 3.37
CA TYR A 87 -6.65 -6.23 1.94
C TYR A 87 -7.94 -5.99 1.15
N SER A 88 -7.83 -5.45 -0.05
CA SER A 88 -8.91 -5.53 -1.03
C SER A 88 -9.27 -7.00 -1.25
N ALA A 89 -10.57 -7.29 -1.34
CA ALA A 89 -11.06 -8.66 -1.52
C ALA A 89 -10.50 -9.26 -2.82
N GLU A 90 -10.56 -8.45 -3.88
CA GLU A 90 -10.00 -8.72 -5.20
C GLU A 90 -8.81 -7.79 -5.49
N PRO A 91 -7.79 -8.25 -6.23
CA PRO A 91 -6.72 -7.40 -6.71
C PRO A 91 -7.22 -6.48 -7.82
N VAL A 92 -6.53 -5.35 -8.01
CA VAL A 92 -6.77 -4.44 -9.13
C VAL A 92 -5.75 -4.69 -10.22
N ALA A 93 -6.21 -5.11 -11.39
CA ALA A 93 -5.35 -5.36 -12.54
C ALA A 93 -4.70 -4.06 -13.06
N VAL A 94 -3.42 -4.15 -13.41
CA VAL A 94 -2.67 -3.08 -14.09
C VAL A 94 -2.86 -3.24 -15.61
N PRO A 95 -3.20 -2.17 -16.35
CA PRO A 95 -3.33 -2.26 -17.80
C PRO A 95 -1.98 -2.63 -18.44
N GLU A 96 -2.00 -3.49 -19.47
CA GLU A 96 -0.76 -3.91 -20.15
C GLU A 96 -0.01 -2.72 -20.76
N LYS A 97 -0.77 -1.78 -21.31
CA LYS A 97 -0.33 -0.52 -21.91
C LYS A 97 -1.12 0.59 -21.25
N GLY A 98 -0.47 1.39 -20.40
CA GLY A 98 -1.12 2.51 -19.74
C GLY A 98 -0.66 2.77 -18.32
N GLU A 99 -1.42 3.62 -17.64
CA GLU A 99 -1.19 4.06 -16.28
C GLU A 99 -2.34 3.62 -15.37
N ILE A 100 -1.99 3.21 -14.16
CA ILE A 100 -2.93 3.09 -13.04
C ILE A 100 -2.50 4.04 -11.93
N SER A 101 -3.48 4.62 -11.23
CA SER A 101 -3.24 5.45 -10.07
C SER A 101 -4.19 5.13 -8.92
N PHE A 102 -3.68 5.26 -7.71
CA PHE A 102 -4.40 5.06 -6.45
C PHE A 102 -4.24 6.32 -5.62
N GLU A 103 -5.34 6.96 -5.25
CA GLU A 103 -5.36 8.20 -4.47
C GLU A 103 -6.31 8.05 -3.27
N LEU A 104 -5.86 8.46 -2.08
CA LEU A 104 -6.66 8.49 -0.87
C LEU A 104 -6.16 9.58 0.09
N GLN A 105 -6.93 9.84 1.13
CA GLN A 105 -6.49 10.64 2.27
C GLN A 105 -6.19 9.75 3.46
N ILE A 106 -5.05 10.02 4.10
CA ILE A 106 -4.65 9.37 5.36
C ILE A 106 -4.48 10.44 6.42
N ARG A 107 -4.98 10.17 7.62
CA ARG A 107 -4.58 10.86 8.85
C ARG A 107 -3.98 9.85 9.82
N ALA A 108 -2.71 10.04 10.13
CA ALA A 108 -1.97 9.20 11.07
C ALA A 108 -1.72 9.93 12.38
N ARG A 109 -1.98 9.25 13.50
CA ARG A 109 -1.65 9.74 14.84
C ARG A 109 -1.13 8.59 15.68
N THR A 110 -0.06 8.82 16.40
CA THR A 110 0.54 7.82 17.28
C THR A 110 0.74 8.35 18.70
N GLN A 111 0.69 7.44 19.68
CA GLN A 111 0.91 7.72 21.09
C GLN A 111 1.87 6.69 21.67
N GLY A 112 2.80 7.13 22.51
CA GLY A 112 3.82 6.25 23.08
C GLY A 112 4.91 5.81 22.10
N THR A 113 4.89 6.27 20.84
CA THR A 113 5.97 6.00 19.88
C THR A 113 7.18 6.89 20.13
N ALA A 114 8.38 6.41 19.79
CA ALA A 114 9.60 7.19 19.80
C ALA A 114 9.52 8.40 18.84
N PRO A 115 9.85 9.62 19.29
CA PRO A 115 9.87 10.80 18.42
C PRO A 115 10.86 10.67 17.25
N GLY A 116 10.45 11.07 16.04
CA GLY A 116 11.29 11.01 14.84
C GLY A 116 11.50 9.61 14.25
N ASP A 117 10.93 8.58 14.86
CA ASP A 117 11.07 7.17 14.50
C ASP A 117 9.77 6.67 13.87
N LEU A 118 9.68 6.81 12.54
CA LEU A 118 8.50 6.39 11.77
C LEU A 118 8.18 4.92 11.98
N TYR A 119 9.21 4.08 12.12
CA TYR A 119 9.10 2.63 12.15
C TYR A 119 8.57 2.06 13.47
N ASP A 120 8.46 2.90 14.50
CA ASP A 120 7.90 2.51 15.80
C ASP A 120 6.37 2.42 15.82
N GLY A 121 5.72 2.96 14.78
CA GLY A 121 4.29 2.85 14.56
C GLY A 121 3.83 3.81 13.48
N TYR A 122 3.14 3.30 12.47
CA TYR A 122 2.64 4.11 11.36
C TYR A 122 1.35 3.55 10.77
N VAL A 123 0.70 4.40 9.99
CA VAL A 123 -0.47 4.10 9.17
C VAL A 123 -0.02 3.98 7.73
N SER A 124 -0.51 2.97 6.99
CA SER A 124 -0.07 2.71 5.63
C SER A 124 -1.19 2.67 4.60
N LEU A 125 -0.81 3.02 3.38
CA LEU A 125 -1.33 2.44 2.14
C LEU A 125 -0.25 1.51 1.62
N ASN A 126 -0.56 0.26 1.32
CA ASN A 126 0.34 -0.62 0.59
C ASN A 126 -0.30 -1.07 -0.72
N LEU A 127 0.48 -1.09 -1.81
CA LEU A 127 0.06 -1.66 -3.09
C LEU A 127 0.93 -2.88 -3.36
N LEU A 128 0.36 -4.06 -3.10
CA LEU A 128 1.09 -5.33 -3.07
C LEU A 128 0.80 -6.13 -4.33
N ASP A 129 1.83 -6.39 -5.14
CA ASP A 129 1.76 -7.33 -6.25
C ASP A 129 2.28 -8.69 -5.80
N PHE A 130 1.38 -9.58 -5.36
CA PHE A 130 1.72 -10.94 -4.97
C PHE A 130 2.07 -11.86 -6.14
N THR A 131 2.00 -11.39 -7.39
CA THR A 131 2.49 -12.16 -8.56
C THR A 131 3.98 -11.95 -8.80
N THR A 132 4.54 -10.83 -8.33
CA THR A 132 5.96 -10.48 -8.53
C THR A 132 6.74 -10.19 -7.26
N GLY A 133 6.04 -10.08 -6.12
CA GLY A 133 6.61 -9.66 -4.84
C GLY A 133 6.78 -8.15 -4.70
N ALA A 134 6.29 -7.35 -5.64
CA ALA A 134 6.47 -5.91 -5.61
C ALA A 134 5.57 -5.23 -4.56
N ALA A 135 6.08 -4.14 -3.99
CA ALA A 135 5.36 -3.27 -3.08
C ALA A 135 5.62 -1.81 -3.44
N LEU A 136 4.56 -1.01 -3.53
CA LEU A 136 4.61 0.45 -3.65
C LEU A 136 3.73 1.05 -2.55
N ASP A 137 4.34 1.64 -1.53
CA ASP A 137 3.63 1.97 -0.30
C ASP A 137 3.86 3.41 0.16
N PHE A 138 2.95 3.89 1.00
CA PHE A 138 3.12 5.08 1.81
C PHE A 138 2.97 4.73 3.28
N PHE A 139 3.94 5.13 4.09
CA PHE A 139 3.92 5.02 5.54
C PHE A 139 3.78 6.42 6.13
N ALA A 140 2.79 6.65 6.98
CA ALA A 140 2.51 7.95 7.58
C ALA A 140 2.52 7.84 9.11
N GLY A 141 3.36 8.65 9.75
CA GLY A 141 3.46 8.78 11.20
C GLY A 141 2.95 10.14 11.69
N ASN A 142 3.35 10.49 12.91
CA ASN A 142 2.99 11.78 13.51
C ASN A 142 3.65 12.99 12.81
N ASP A 143 4.92 12.84 12.44
CA ASP A 143 5.85 13.92 12.09
C ASP A 143 6.65 13.64 10.81
N LYS A 144 6.58 12.41 10.28
CA LYS A 144 7.21 11.97 9.03
C LYS A 144 6.26 11.10 8.22
N TYR A 145 6.53 11.02 6.93
CA TYR A 145 6.05 9.93 6.10
C TYR A 145 7.23 9.32 5.35
N ALA A 146 7.04 8.12 4.81
CA ALA A 146 7.95 7.53 3.84
C ALA A 146 7.17 7.02 2.63
N SER A 147 7.77 7.18 1.45
CA SER A 147 7.39 6.38 0.29
C SER A 147 8.28 5.14 0.26
N VAL A 148 7.70 4.00 -0.10
CA VAL A 148 8.40 2.71 -0.08
C VAL A 148 8.26 2.05 -1.45
N TYR A 149 9.37 1.49 -1.90
CA TYR A 149 9.44 0.68 -3.10
C TYR A 149 10.28 -0.55 -2.80
N GLY A 150 9.72 -1.74 -3.00
CA GLY A 150 10.41 -2.99 -2.72
C GLY A 150 10.01 -4.13 -3.62
N ILE A 151 10.88 -5.13 -3.66
CA ILE A 151 10.59 -6.50 -4.10
C ILE A 151 10.86 -7.39 -2.90
N LEU A 152 9.80 -7.97 -2.32
CA LEU A 152 9.82 -8.63 -1.04
C LEU A 152 9.51 -10.13 -1.17
N PRO A 153 10.11 -10.98 -0.32
CA PRO A 153 9.81 -12.40 -0.27
C PRO A 153 8.52 -12.67 0.51
N PHE A 154 7.37 -12.21 -0.01
CA PHE A 154 6.08 -12.48 0.64
C PHE A 154 5.84 -14.00 0.76
N PRO A 155 5.29 -14.48 1.88
CA PRO A 155 4.96 -15.89 2.03
C PRO A 155 4.06 -16.40 0.89
N GLY A 156 4.48 -17.50 0.24
CA GLY A 156 3.75 -18.11 -0.88
C GLY A 156 3.95 -17.43 -2.25
N VAL A 157 4.68 -16.31 -2.32
CA VAL A 157 4.91 -15.58 -3.57
C VAL A 157 6.23 -16.01 -4.21
N LYS A 158 6.17 -16.38 -5.49
CA LYS A 158 7.36 -16.67 -6.29
C LYS A 158 7.83 -15.41 -7.02
N VAL A 159 8.86 -14.77 -6.47
CA VAL A 159 9.51 -13.62 -7.13
C VAL A 159 10.33 -14.09 -8.34
N PRO A 160 10.14 -13.48 -9.53
CA PRO A 160 10.93 -13.78 -10.72
C PRO A 160 12.45 -13.69 -10.45
N ASP A 161 13.21 -14.60 -11.05
CA ASP A 161 14.67 -14.50 -11.03
C ASP A 161 15.14 -13.34 -11.91
N ARG A 162 16.22 -12.68 -11.51
CA ARG A 162 16.80 -11.54 -12.21
C ARG A 162 18.28 -11.42 -11.91
N ASP A 163 18.99 -10.73 -12.78
CA ASP A 163 20.36 -10.32 -12.50
C ASP A 163 20.37 -9.23 -11.41
N GLY A 164 21.27 -9.35 -10.44
CA GLY A 164 21.44 -8.40 -9.33
C GLY A 164 20.63 -8.72 -8.07
N THR A 165 20.35 -7.70 -7.25
CA THR A 165 19.74 -7.85 -5.92
C THR A 165 18.29 -8.30 -6.02
N LYS A 166 18.00 -9.59 -5.84
CA LYS A 166 16.64 -10.13 -6.00
C LYS A 166 15.60 -9.43 -5.12
N TYR A 167 15.88 -9.31 -3.81
CA TYR A 167 14.97 -8.71 -2.83
C TYR A 167 15.55 -7.41 -2.28
N PHE A 168 14.71 -6.39 -2.16
CA PHE A 168 15.06 -5.11 -1.57
C PHE A 168 13.82 -4.37 -1.08
N CYS A 169 14.01 -3.41 -0.19
CA CYS A 169 12.99 -2.47 0.24
C CYS A 169 13.66 -1.13 0.48
N ILE A 170 13.24 -0.09 -0.26
CA ILE A 170 13.86 1.23 -0.23
C ILE A 170 12.85 2.22 0.31
N PHE A 171 13.24 2.88 1.39
CA PHE A 171 12.46 3.88 2.09
C PHE A 171 12.98 5.27 1.77
N THR A 172 12.08 6.20 1.50
CA THR A 172 12.41 7.63 1.35
C THR A 172 11.54 8.43 2.28
N GLU A 173 12.13 8.85 3.41
CA GLU A 173 11.48 9.68 4.44
C GLU A 173 11.44 11.15 4.06
N ASP A 174 10.35 11.84 4.41
CA ASP A 174 10.21 13.29 4.27
C ASP A 174 9.20 13.80 5.34
N THR A 175 9.15 15.12 5.50
CA THR A 175 8.33 15.88 6.44
C THR A 175 7.40 16.89 5.74
N GLY A 176 7.41 16.94 4.39
CA GLY A 176 6.59 17.83 3.56
C GLY A 176 5.08 17.52 3.51
N PHE A 177 4.43 17.39 4.68
CA PHE A 177 3.00 17.09 4.84
C PHE A 177 2.43 17.82 6.07
N LYS A 178 1.11 17.78 6.24
CA LYS A 178 0.42 18.32 7.42
C LYS A 178 0.40 17.28 8.53
N ALA A 179 1.37 17.33 9.43
CA ALA A 179 1.50 16.43 10.57
C ALA A 179 0.16 16.24 11.31
N ARG A 180 -0.24 14.99 11.57
CA ARG A 180 -1.47 14.59 12.29
C ARG A 180 -2.81 15.03 11.67
N GLU A 181 -2.78 15.59 10.46
CA GLU A 181 -3.96 15.98 9.69
C GLU A 181 -4.18 15.02 8.51
N PHE A 182 -5.31 15.20 7.81
CA PHE A 182 -5.51 14.51 6.53
C PHE A 182 -4.57 15.07 5.48
N ASN A 183 -3.85 14.17 4.82
CA ASN A 183 -3.04 14.46 3.64
C ASN A 183 -3.47 13.54 2.51
N THR A 184 -3.41 14.04 1.28
CA THR A 184 -3.69 13.23 0.10
C THR A 184 -2.41 12.52 -0.34
N TYR A 185 -2.48 11.21 -0.48
CA TYR A 185 -1.40 10.36 -0.98
C TYR A 185 -1.83 9.77 -2.30
N LYS A 186 -0.94 9.79 -3.29
CA LYS A 186 -1.18 9.19 -4.59
C LYS A 186 0.04 8.43 -5.09
N ILE A 187 -0.18 7.23 -5.59
CA ILE A 187 0.82 6.43 -6.30
C ILE A 187 0.31 6.23 -7.73
N THR A 188 1.16 6.49 -8.72
CA THR A 188 0.93 6.10 -10.11
C THR A 188 1.93 5.04 -10.52
N TYR A 189 1.51 4.14 -11.40
CA TYR A 189 2.39 3.19 -12.05
C TYR A 189 2.04 3.09 -13.54
N HIS A 190 3.04 3.31 -14.39
CA HIS A 190 2.93 3.16 -15.83
C HIS A 190 3.70 1.92 -16.30
N ARG A 191 2.96 0.85 -16.59
CA ARG A 191 3.54 -0.47 -16.91
C ARG A 191 4.39 -0.47 -18.18
N GLY A 192 4.04 0.35 -19.16
CA GLY A 192 4.81 0.48 -20.40
C GLY A 192 6.18 1.15 -20.22
N ASN A 193 6.31 1.98 -19.17
CA ASN A 193 7.50 2.80 -18.93
C ASN A 193 8.34 2.29 -17.75
N ASP A 194 7.87 1.26 -17.06
CA ASP A 194 8.49 0.75 -15.83
C ASP A 194 8.72 1.86 -14.80
N GLU A 195 7.70 2.72 -14.65
CA GLU A 195 7.78 3.94 -13.85
C GLU A 195 6.70 3.98 -12.79
N ALA A 196 7.09 4.27 -11.56
CA ALA A 196 6.17 4.61 -10.47
C ALA A 196 6.44 6.02 -9.96
N VAL A 197 5.38 6.78 -9.66
CA VAL A 197 5.49 8.14 -9.15
C VAL A 197 4.62 8.32 -7.91
N PHE A 198 5.20 8.90 -6.88
CA PHE A 198 4.57 9.12 -5.59
C PHE A 198 4.31 10.60 -5.39
N TYR A 199 3.11 10.93 -4.91
CA TYR A 199 2.69 12.29 -4.63
C TYR A 199 2.13 12.41 -3.22
N VAL A 200 2.46 13.51 -2.55
CA VAL A 200 1.82 13.93 -1.31
C VAL A 200 1.27 15.33 -1.51
N ASN A 201 -0.02 15.51 -1.24
CA ASN A 201 -0.76 16.77 -1.45
C ASN A 201 -0.55 17.37 -2.85
N GLY A 202 -0.49 16.52 -3.88
CA GLY A 202 -0.28 16.91 -5.28
C GLY A 202 1.17 17.25 -5.66
N LYS A 203 2.11 17.24 -4.71
CA LYS A 203 3.55 17.42 -4.99
C LYS A 203 4.20 16.06 -5.22
N GLU A 204 4.98 15.91 -6.29
CA GLU A 204 5.83 14.74 -6.50
C GLU A 204 6.91 14.67 -5.42
N VAL A 205 7.02 13.51 -4.76
CA VAL A 205 7.97 13.28 -3.66
C VAL A 205 8.98 12.19 -4.00
N ARG A 206 8.65 11.32 -4.96
CA ARG A 206 9.53 10.25 -5.42
C ARG A 206 9.11 9.77 -6.80
N ARG A 207 10.09 9.39 -7.60
CA ARG A 207 9.92 8.76 -8.91
C ARG A 207 10.92 7.63 -9.05
N GLU A 208 10.43 6.47 -9.43
CA GLU A 208 11.22 5.28 -9.71
C GLU A 208 11.07 4.94 -11.20
N GLN A 209 12.19 4.71 -11.87
CA GLN A 209 12.24 4.39 -13.30
C GLN A 209 13.05 3.11 -13.51
N GLY A 210 12.72 2.36 -14.56
CA GLY A 210 13.38 1.09 -14.84
C GLY A 210 13.10 0.04 -13.77
N ILE A 211 11.87 0.04 -13.23
CA ILE A 211 11.40 -0.99 -12.31
C ILE A 211 11.66 -2.37 -12.96
N PRO A 212 12.36 -3.29 -12.26
CA PRO A 212 13.00 -4.45 -12.89
C PRO A 212 12.03 -5.61 -13.14
N VAL A 213 10.78 -5.50 -12.73
CA VAL A 213 9.71 -6.47 -12.96
C VAL A 213 8.46 -5.73 -13.39
N LYS A 214 7.62 -6.37 -14.21
CA LYS A 214 6.33 -5.81 -14.59
C LYS A 214 5.33 -6.06 -13.47
N LEU A 215 4.86 -4.98 -12.83
CA LEU A 215 3.80 -5.07 -11.82
C LEU A 215 2.48 -5.34 -12.55
N ASN A 216 1.79 -6.42 -12.16
CA ASN A 216 0.67 -6.96 -12.93
C ASN A 216 -0.68 -6.62 -12.29
N GLU A 217 -0.74 -6.63 -10.97
CA GLU A 217 -1.94 -6.35 -10.21
C GLU A 217 -1.56 -5.86 -8.82
N PHE A 218 -2.48 -5.17 -8.16
CA PHE A 218 -2.30 -4.69 -6.80
C PHE A 218 -3.41 -5.17 -5.90
N THR A 219 -3.04 -5.96 -4.88
CA THR A 219 -3.82 -6.04 -3.66
C THR A 219 -3.62 -4.73 -2.91
N VAL A 220 -4.67 -3.93 -2.80
CA VAL A 220 -4.63 -2.66 -2.07
C VAL A 220 -4.80 -2.96 -0.60
N ALA A 221 -3.88 -2.48 0.24
CA ALA A 221 -3.92 -2.71 1.68
C ALA A 221 -3.90 -1.42 2.48
N LEU A 222 -4.67 -1.40 3.57
CA LEU A 222 -4.73 -0.33 4.55
C LEU A 222 -4.28 -0.88 5.90
N GLY A 223 -3.18 -0.36 6.44
CA GLY A 223 -2.49 -1.00 7.56
C GLY A 223 -2.12 -0.09 8.72
N ILE A 224 -2.15 -0.65 9.93
CA ILE A 224 -1.38 -0.20 11.08
C ILE A 224 -0.19 -1.16 11.20
N MET A 225 1.01 -0.60 11.23
CA MET A 225 2.25 -1.37 11.14
C MET A 225 3.37 -0.75 11.99
N THR A 226 4.44 -1.51 12.11
CA THR A 226 5.77 -1.14 12.59
C THR A 226 6.79 -1.73 11.63
N GLU A 227 8.01 -1.20 11.60
CA GLU A 227 9.09 -1.75 10.77
C GLU A 227 10.38 -1.84 11.61
N LYS A 228 10.27 -2.45 12.79
CA LYS A 228 11.43 -2.73 13.65
C LYS A 228 12.01 -4.08 13.28
N ASP A 229 13.30 -4.10 13.00
CA ASP A 229 14.01 -5.36 12.75
C ASP A 229 13.84 -6.32 13.93
N LEU A 230 13.65 -7.59 13.61
CA LEU A 230 13.73 -8.65 14.60
C LEU A 230 15.13 -8.65 15.24
N SER A 231 15.15 -8.69 16.57
CA SER A 231 16.38 -8.92 17.34
C SER A 231 16.74 -10.41 17.34
N PRO A 232 17.95 -10.79 17.77
CA PRO A 232 18.29 -12.20 18.02
C PRO A 232 17.33 -12.89 19.01
N GLU A 233 16.72 -12.13 19.93
CA GLU A 233 15.77 -12.63 20.92
C GLU A 233 14.31 -12.64 20.42
N GLY A 234 14.04 -12.11 19.22
CA GLY A 234 12.71 -12.05 18.60
C GLY A 234 12.20 -10.63 18.38
N SER A 235 10.88 -10.46 18.37
CA SER A 235 10.23 -9.19 18.06
C SER A 235 10.47 -8.15 19.15
N VAL A 236 10.85 -6.94 18.73
CA VAL A 236 10.99 -5.75 19.58
C VAL A 236 10.06 -4.62 19.11
N SER A 237 9.14 -4.92 18.19
CA SER A 237 8.31 -3.91 17.54
C SER A 237 7.17 -3.39 18.42
N VAL A 238 6.87 -4.07 19.52
CA VAL A 238 5.75 -3.71 20.40
C VAL A 238 6.24 -3.43 21.82
N HIS A 239 5.82 -2.29 22.36
CA HIS A 239 6.08 -1.87 23.74
C HIS A 239 4.88 -1.17 24.39
N GLY A 240 3.69 -1.29 23.78
CA GLY A 240 2.43 -0.75 24.30
C GLY A 240 2.01 0.57 23.67
N GLN A 241 2.69 1.00 22.60
CA GLN A 241 2.33 2.16 21.80
C GLN A 241 0.97 1.99 21.12
N THR A 242 0.35 3.11 20.76
CA THR A 242 -0.95 3.13 20.08
C THR A 242 -0.84 3.85 18.75
N VAL A 243 -1.44 3.26 17.72
CA VAL A 243 -1.59 3.88 16.40
C VAL A 243 -3.07 4.12 16.12
N ILE A 244 -3.36 5.29 15.57
CA ILE A 244 -4.70 5.74 15.18
C ILE A 244 -4.64 6.13 13.71
N ALA A 245 -5.43 5.42 12.91
CA ALA A 245 -5.56 5.61 11.48
C ALA A 245 -6.94 6.16 11.13
N ASP A 246 -6.99 7.10 10.19
CA ASP A 246 -8.17 7.37 9.39
C ASP A 246 -7.81 7.26 7.90
N TRP A 247 -8.61 6.53 7.14
CA TRP A 247 -8.52 6.44 5.68
C TRP A 247 -9.82 6.90 5.02
N SER A 248 -9.70 7.66 3.93
CA SER A 248 -10.78 7.82 2.96
C SER A 248 -10.90 6.58 2.07
N PRO A 249 -11.97 6.45 1.28
CA PRO A 249 -11.98 5.52 0.13
C PRO A 249 -10.77 5.78 -0.79
N VAL A 250 -10.28 4.73 -1.44
CA VAL A 250 -9.20 4.80 -2.42
C VAL A 250 -9.81 4.99 -3.80
N THR A 251 -9.57 6.16 -4.41
CA THR A 251 -9.91 6.39 -5.80
C THR A 251 -8.87 5.72 -6.69
N VAL A 252 -9.33 4.80 -7.55
CA VAL A 252 -8.52 4.14 -8.55
C VAL A 252 -8.85 4.71 -9.92
N THR A 253 -7.84 5.16 -10.66
CA THR A 253 -7.99 5.57 -12.06
C THR A 253 -7.07 4.75 -12.94
N VAL A 254 -7.64 4.11 -13.95
CA VAL A 254 -6.94 3.34 -14.98
C VAL A 254 -7.09 4.08 -16.31
N SER A 255 -5.99 4.27 -17.02
CA SER A 255 -5.98 4.84 -18.37
C SER A 255 -5.20 3.90 -19.29
N GLU A 256 -5.88 3.35 -20.29
CA GLU A 256 -5.27 2.49 -21.30
C GLU A 256 -4.62 3.35 -22.39
N ALA A 257 -3.47 2.93 -22.92
CA ALA A 257 -2.75 3.62 -24.00
C ALA A 257 -3.07 3.06 -25.39
#